data_AF-A0A6M0C6T9-F1
#
_entry.id   AF-A0A6M0C6T9-F1
#
_cell.length_a   1.000
_cell.length_b   1.000
_cell.length_c   1.000
_cell.angle_alpha   90.00
_cell.angle_beta   90.00
_cell.angle_gamma   90.00
#
_symmetry.space_group_name_H-M   'P 1'
#
loop_
_entity.id
_entity.type
_entity.pdbx_description
1 polymer ?
#
loop_
_entity_poly.entity_id
_entity_poly.type
_entity_poly.pdbx_seq_one_letter_code
_entity_poly.pdbx_strand_id
1 'polypeptide(L)'
;VYHARLRSGEEVAVKVQRPNLVPILSLDLYLMRWAAGWMAPWLPLNLGHDLTLIVDEFGVKLFQEIDYLNEGRNAEKFAANFADDPSVKVPSIYWRYTSTCVLTLEWIDGYKLNCTETIEAAGLDTDALINVGVTSGLRQLLEFGFFHADPHPGNLFAMPDGRMAYIDFGMMDQLDEITKETLVDSVVHLINKDYVELAADFVKLGFLTPETDIGPIIPALETVFGDIIGQKVQDFNFKTITDKFSELMYDYPFRVPAKFALIIRSLVTEEGLALSLNPEFKIVEVAYPYVAKRLLNGESPALRRRLIEVLFKDGKFQWHRLENMIVIARSDRKFDLLPTAQLGLQFLLSEEGAFLRRQLLLALIEGDRLHTEEVQSLWKLIQPDLQPGRLFNAALGALAEFSTERAAAILPAVVPITASNELR
;
A
#
# COMPACT_ATOMS: atom_id res chain seq x y z
N VAL A 1 -17.30 10.06 24.12
CA VAL A 1 -18.24 9.50 23.12
C VAL A 1 -19.47 9.00 23.86
N TYR A 2 -20.66 9.29 23.36
CA TYR A 2 -21.94 8.87 23.95
C TYR A 2 -22.61 7.84 23.06
N HIS A 3 -23.16 6.77 23.63
CA HIS A 3 -24.04 5.84 22.92
C HIS A 3 -25.47 6.42 22.94
N ALA A 4 -26.10 6.54 21.77
CA ALA A 4 -27.44 7.09 21.61
C ALA A 4 -28.25 6.30 20.58
N ARG A 5 -29.56 6.54 20.56
CA ARG A 5 -30.48 5.98 19.57
C ARG A 5 -31.20 7.09 18.82
N LEU A 6 -31.19 7.05 17.50
CA LEU A 6 -31.89 7.99 16.65
C LEU A 6 -33.40 7.78 16.72
N ARG A 7 -34.18 8.78 16.28
CA ARG A 7 -35.64 8.65 16.16
C ARG A 7 -36.06 7.58 15.15
N SER A 8 -35.18 7.23 14.20
CA SER A 8 -35.34 6.11 13.27
C SER A 8 -35.22 4.74 13.95
N GLY A 9 -34.61 4.66 15.15
CA GLY A 9 -34.33 3.43 15.87
C GLY A 9 -32.88 2.95 15.76
N GLU A 10 -32.09 3.53 14.87
CA GLU A 10 -30.67 3.19 14.66
C GLU A 10 -29.80 3.61 15.85
N GLU A 11 -28.83 2.77 16.21
CA GLU A 11 -27.86 3.03 17.27
C GLU A 11 -26.64 3.78 16.72
N VAL A 12 -26.23 4.82 17.44
CA VAL A 12 -25.18 5.74 17.01
C VAL A 12 -24.19 6.07 18.13
N ALA A 13 -22.94 6.26 17.75
CA ALA A 13 -21.93 6.86 18.61
C ALA A 13 -21.85 8.37 18.32
N VAL A 14 -21.98 9.19 19.35
CA VAL A 14 -21.91 10.65 19.27
C VAL A 14 -20.62 11.13 19.94
N LYS A 15 -19.62 11.52 19.14
CA LYS A 15 -18.41 12.20 19.64
C LYS A 15 -18.74 13.69 19.81
N VAL A 16 -18.50 14.23 21.00
CA VAL A 16 -18.76 15.64 21.33
C VAL A 16 -17.47 16.27 21.79
N GLN A 17 -17.08 17.36 21.14
CA GLN A 17 -15.89 18.12 21.50
C GLN A 17 -16.07 18.81 22.86
N ARG A 18 -14.99 18.91 23.63
CA ARG A 18 -15.00 19.67 24.89
C ARG A 18 -15.24 21.16 24.60
N PRO A 19 -16.01 21.88 25.43
CA PRO A 19 -16.27 23.30 25.21
C PRO A 19 -14.95 24.10 25.29
N ASN A 20 -14.86 25.16 24.48
CA ASN A 20 -13.71 26.09 24.44
C ASN A 20 -12.37 25.45 24.07
N LEU A 21 -12.36 24.31 23.37
CA LEU A 21 -11.12 23.63 22.99
C LEU A 21 -10.24 24.50 22.07
N VAL A 22 -10.83 25.17 21.07
CA VAL A 22 -10.10 25.99 20.08
C VAL A 22 -9.30 27.13 20.75
N PRO A 23 -9.88 28.00 21.60
CA PRO A 23 -9.11 29.03 22.29
C PRO A 23 -7.95 28.50 23.14
N ILE A 24 -8.15 27.36 23.82
CA ILE A 24 -7.12 26.75 24.67
C ILE A 24 -5.96 26.24 23.80
N LEU A 25 -6.27 25.46 22.75
CA LEU A 25 -5.25 24.94 21.84
C LEU A 25 -4.49 26.05 21.11
N SER A 26 -5.18 27.11 20.69
CA SER A 26 -4.54 28.28 20.08
C SER A 26 -3.54 28.94 21.02
N LEU A 27 -3.88 29.08 22.30
CA LEU A 27 -2.98 29.64 23.31
C LEU A 27 -1.77 28.73 23.55
N ASP A 28 -1.99 27.43 23.69
CA ASP A 28 -0.93 26.45 23.91
C ASP A 28 0.05 26.42 22.74
N LEU A 29 -0.45 26.41 21.49
CA LEU A 29 0.38 26.47 20.29
C LEU A 29 1.15 27.78 20.19
N TYR A 30 0.54 28.90 20.54
CA TYR A 30 1.24 30.19 20.61
C TYR A 30 2.40 30.16 21.61
N LEU A 31 2.16 29.63 22.81
CA LEU A 31 3.18 29.53 23.87
C LEU A 31 4.30 28.56 23.48
N MET A 32 3.96 27.40 22.90
CA MET A 32 4.94 26.43 22.40
C MET A 32 5.80 27.02 21.29
N ARG A 33 5.20 27.73 20.33
CA ARG A 33 5.92 28.37 19.23
C ARG A 33 6.83 29.49 19.71
N TRP A 34 6.35 30.29 20.68
CA TRP A 34 7.15 31.32 21.34
C TRP A 34 8.35 30.73 22.09
N ALA A 35 8.13 29.68 22.88
CA ALA A 35 9.19 28.97 23.59
C ALA A 35 10.19 28.32 22.63
N ALA A 36 9.71 27.70 21.55
CA ALA A 36 10.54 27.10 20.51
C ALA A 36 11.48 28.14 19.88
N GLY A 37 10.96 29.31 19.49
CA GLY A 37 11.77 30.38 18.92
C GLY A 37 12.79 30.96 19.91
N TRP A 38 12.47 30.99 21.20
CA TRP A 38 13.38 31.49 22.24
C TRP A 38 14.46 30.47 22.64
N MET A 39 14.12 29.18 22.68
CA MET A 39 15.03 28.11 23.11
C MET A 39 15.90 27.57 21.96
N ALA A 40 15.47 27.70 20.70
CA ALA A 40 16.20 27.20 19.54
C ALA A 40 17.70 27.62 19.51
N PRO A 41 18.08 28.87 19.82
CA PRO A 41 19.49 29.27 19.82
C PRO A 41 20.35 28.65 20.94
N TRP A 42 19.72 28.10 21.99
CA TRP A 42 20.41 27.60 23.18
C TRP A 42 20.47 26.07 23.25
N LEU A 43 19.73 25.40 22.38
CA LEU A 43 19.72 23.94 22.31
C LEU A 43 20.85 23.47 21.39
N PRO A 44 21.75 22.57 21.85
CA PRO A 44 22.75 21.91 21.00
C PRO A 44 22.09 20.81 20.17
N LEU A 45 20.91 21.09 19.60
CA LEU A 45 20.18 20.16 18.78
C LEU A 45 20.65 20.36 17.35
N ASN A 46 21.46 19.41 16.87
CA ASN A 46 21.79 19.25 15.45
C ASN A 46 20.56 18.70 14.67
N LEU A 47 19.36 19.16 15.04
CA LEU A 47 18.13 18.87 14.32
C LEU A 47 18.20 19.68 13.03
N GLY A 48 18.22 19.02 11.89
CA GLY A 48 18.22 19.69 10.58
C GLY A 48 16.98 20.54 10.26
N HIS A 49 16.19 20.95 11.28
CA HIS A 49 14.97 21.73 11.19
C HIS A 49 14.89 22.80 12.29
N ASP A 50 14.28 23.94 11.95
CA ASP A 50 13.88 24.97 12.91
C ASP A 50 12.80 24.41 13.85
N LEU A 51 13.02 24.48 15.16
CA LEU A 51 12.08 23.98 16.18
C LEU A 51 10.69 24.62 16.03
N THR A 52 10.61 25.84 15.50
CA THR A 52 9.34 26.52 15.22
C THR A 52 8.55 25.84 14.11
N LEU A 53 9.23 25.28 13.10
CA LEU A 53 8.59 24.57 11.99
C LEU A 53 7.94 23.26 12.47
N ILE A 54 8.58 22.56 13.41
CA ILE A 54 8.00 21.36 14.05
C ILE A 54 6.72 21.72 14.80
N VAL A 55 6.72 22.83 15.54
CA VAL A 55 5.52 23.30 16.25
C VAL A 55 4.42 23.71 15.27
N ASP A 56 4.76 24.35 14.15
CA ASP A 56 3.80 24.75 13.12
C ASP A 56 3.15 23.50 12.47
N GLU A 57 3.93 22.47 12.12
CA GLU A 57 3.42 21.19 11.61
C GLU A 57 2.53 20.48 12.62
N PHE A 58 2.95 20.41 13.88
CA PHE A 58 2.16 19.85 14.97
C PHE A 58 0.82 20.59 15.11
N GLY A 59 0.84 21.92 15.06
CA GLY A 59 -0.36 22.75 15.13
C GLY A 59 -1.35 22.46 13.99
N VAL A 60 -0.87 22.37 12.75
CA VAL A 60 -1.72 22.02 11.59
C VAL A 60 -2.43 20.68 11.82
N LYS A 61 -1.70 19.66 12.28
CA LYS A 61 -2.29 18.33 12.54
C LYS A 61 -3.30 18.36 13.69
N LEU A 62 -3.01 19.07 14.76
CA LEU A 62 -3.92 19.24 15.90
C LEU A 62 -5.24 19.91 15.48
N PHE A 63 -5.17 20.96 14.64
CA PHE A 63 -6.36 21.63 14.13
C PHE A 63 -7.17 20.78 13.16
N GLN A 64 -6.52 19.90 12.39
CA GLN A 64 -7.20 18.91 11.54
C GLN A 64 -7.94 17.85 12.36
N GLU A 65 -7.38 17.43 13.50
CA GLU A 65 -7.96 16.42 14.38
C GLU A 65 -9.22 16.91 15.09
N ILE A 66 -9.27 18.21 15.44
CA ILE A 66 -10.44 18.79 16.12
C ILE A 66 -11.58 19.17 15.16
N ASP A 67 -11.39 19.07 13.84
CA ASP A 67 -12.43 19.28 12.83
C ASP A 67 -13.17 17.97 12.52
N TYR A 68 -14.29 17.76 13.20
CA TYR A 68 -15.12 16.57 13.00
C TYR A 68 -15.79 16.49 11.63
N LEU A 69 -15.89 17.58 10.86
CA LEU A 69 -16.33 17.48 9.46
C LEU A 69 -15.24 16.83 8.60
N ASN A 70 -13.98 17.13 8.88
CA ASN A 70 -12.84 16.52 8.21
C ASN A 70 -12.76 15.02 8.54
N GLU A 71 -12.89 14.65 9.82
CA GLU A 71 -12.94 13.24 10.25
C GLU A 71 -14.07 12.47 9.54
N GLY A 72 -15.28 13.05 9.46
CA GLY A 72 -16.39 12.42 8.74
C GLY A 72 -16.12 12.21 7.24
N ARG A 73 -15.49 13.19 6.57
CA ARG A 73 -15.13 13.06 5.13
C ARG A 73 -14.04 12.02 4.93
N ASN A 74 -13.08 11.96 5.84
CA ASN A 74 -12.03 10.95 5.84
C ASN A 74 -12.61 9.53 5.98
N ALA A 75 -13.59 9.35 6.87
CA ALA A 75 -14.29 8.09 7.05
C ALA A 75 -15.02 7.66 5.76
N GLU A 76 -15.75 8.56 5.10
CA GLU A 76 -16.42 8.24 3.82
C GLU A 76 -15.43 7.91 2.70
N LYS A 77 -14.33 8.66 2.60
CA LYS A 77 -13.27 8.37 1.62
C LYS A 77 -12.63 7.00 1.88
N PHE A 78 -12.38 6.68 3.14
CA PHE A 78 -11.86 5.36 3.52
C PHE A 78 -12.87 4.25 3.21
N ALA A 79 -14.16 4.45 3.52
CA ALA A 79 -15.22 3.51 3.15
C ALA A 79 -15.31 3.28 1.63
N ALA A 80 -15.15 4.34 0.83
CA ALA A 80 -15.16 4.23 -0.63
C ALA A 80 -13.97 3.41 -1.16
N ASN A 81 -12.77 3.60 -0.60
CA ASN A 81 -11.59 2.82 -0.97
C ASN A 81 -11.74 1.32 -0.68
N PHE A 82 -12.45 0.98 0.40
CA PHE A 82 -12.69 -0.41 0.81
C PHE A 82 -14.07 -0.95 0.39
N ALA A 83 -14.78 -0.28 -0.53
CA ALA A 83 -16.14 -0.67 -0.91
C ALA A 83 -16.24 -2.11 -1.44
N ASP A 84 -15.20 -2.58 -2.13
CA ASP A 84 -15.12 -3.93 -2.70
C ASP A 84 -14.52 -4.97 -1.74
N ASP A 85 -14.19 -4.58 -0.50
CA ASP A 85 -13.57 -5.45 0.50
C ASP A 85 -14.50 -5.71 1.69
N PRO A 86 -15.15 -6.89 1.74
CA PRO A 86 -16.08 -7.19 2.83
C PRO A 86 -15.36 -7.41 4.17
N SER A 87 -14.03 -7.51 4.21
CA SER A 87 -13.27 -7.74 5.44
C SER A 87 -13.10 -6.50 6.31
N VAL A 88 -13.26 -5.30 5.73
CA VAL A 88 -13.10 -4.02 6.42
C VAL A 88 -14.47 -3.38 6.65
N LYS A 89 -14.71 -2.93 7.88
CA LYS A 89 -15.94 -2.24 8.28
C LYS A 89 -15.63 -0.80 8.65
N VAL A 90 -16.41 0.11 8.09
CA VAL A 90 -16.37 1.54 8.40
C VAL A 90 -17.76 1.95 8.87
N PRO A 91 -17.88 2.70 9.97
CA PRO A 91 -19.17 3.19 10.44
C PRO A 91 -19.72 4.23 9.47
N SER A 92 -21.02 4.14 9.19
CA SER A 92 -21.70 5.15 8.39
C SER A 92 -21.76 6.50 9.13
N ILE A 93 -21.51 7.60 8.40
CA ILE A 93 -21.58 8.95 8.96
C ILE A 93 -23.00 9.51 8.83
N TYR A 94 -23.56 10.00 9.93
CA TYR A 94 -24.88 10.61 9.94
C TYR A 94 -24.77 12.13 9.82
N TRP A 95 -24.52 12.62 8.60
CA TRP A 95 -24.27 14.05 8.32
C TRP A 95 -25.32 15.02 8.88
N ARG A 96 -26.60 14.61 8.91
CA ARG A 96 -27.69 15.43 9.47
C ARG A 96 -27.47 15.77 10.95
N TYR A 97 -26.72 14.96 11.68
CA TYR A 97 -26.42 15.10 13.11
C TYR A 97 -24.93 15.39 13.37
N THR A 98 -24.17 15.71 12.31
CA THR A 98 -22.73 16.02 12.39
C THR A 98 -22.50 17.51 12.16
N SER A 99 -21.55 18.09 12.90
CA SER A 99 -21.09 19.47 12.81
C SER A 99 -19.60 19.53 13.12
N THR A 100 -18.99 20.71 13.12
CA THR A 100 -17.57 20.90 13.47
C THR A 100 -17.20 20.43 14.88
N CYS A 101 -18.17 20.37 15.81
CA CYS A 101 -17.94 20.03 17.22
C CYS A 101 -18.66 18.75 17.66
N VAL A 102 -19.47 18.13 16.78
CA VAL A 102 -20.18 16.89 17.06
C VAL A 102 -20.07 15.95 15.87
N LEU A 103 -19.53 14.74 16.04
CA LEU A 103 -19.51 13.70 15.03
C LEU A 103 -20.49 12.59 15.41
N THR A 104 -21.45 12.30 14.53
CA THR A 104 -22.39 11.19 14.71
C THR A 104 -22.10 10.09 13.70
N LEU A 105 -21.77 8.90 14.19
CA LEU A 105 -21.42 7.72 13.40
C LEU A 105 -22.22 6.49 13.86
N GLU A 106 -22.32 5.48 12.99
CA GLU A 106 -22.89 4.16 13.31
C GLU A 106 -22.24 3.57 14.57
N TRP A 107 -23.06 3.03 15.48
CA TRP A 107 -22.53 2.30 16.62
C TRP A 107 -21.92 0.97 16.16
N ILE A 108 -20.64 0.75 16.47
CA ILE A 108 -19.95 -0.50 16.18
C ILE A 108 -19.94 -1.36 17.43
N ASP A 109 -20.65 -2.49 17.37
CA ASP A 109 -20.66 -3.51 18.41
C ASP A 109 -19.62 -4.59 18.09
N GLY A 110 -18.40 -4.38 18.58
CA GLY A 110 -17.27 -5.27 18.36
C GLY A 110 -16.31 -5.31 19.56
N TYR A 111 -15.34 -6.20 19.48
CA TYR A 111 -14.31 -6.40 20.51
C TYR A 111 -13.11 -5.53 20.20
N LYS A 112 -12.62 -4.75 21.17
CA LYS A 112 -11.41 -3.95 20.96
C LYS A 112 -10.21 -4.85 20.73
N LEU A 113 -9.36 -4.52 19.74
CA LEU A 113 -8.20 -5.34 19.41
C LEU A 113 -7.14 -5.40 20.53
N ASN A 114 -7.16 -4.48 21.48
CA ASN A 114 -6.28 -4.54 22.67
C ASN A 114 -6.76 -5.50 23.77
N CYS A 115 -7.91 -6.16 23.60
CA CYS A 115 -8.48 -7.09 24.58
C CYS A 115 -8.47 -8.53 24.04
N THR A 116 -7.29 -9.13 23.95
CA THR A 116 -7.07 -10.52 23.47
C THR A 116 -8.02 -11.52 24.12
N GLU A 117 -8.18 -11.47 25.44
CA GLU A 117 -9.08 -12.35 26.20
C GLU A 117 -10.52 -12.33 25.67
N THR A 118 -11.02 -11.16 25.25
CA THR A 118 -12.39 -11.03 24.73
C THR A 118 -12.54 -11.59 23.32
N ILE A 119 -11.49 -11.51 22.52
CA ILE A 119 -11.44 -12.02 21.14
C ILE A 119 -11.36 -13.54 21.16
N GLU A 120 -10.50 -14.09 22.03
CA GLU A 120 -10.39 -15.53 22.25
C GLU A 120 -11.69 -16.12 22.81
N ALA A 121 -12.31 -15.45 23.79
CA ALA A 121 -13.59 -15.88 24.35
C ALA A 121 -14.73 -15.84 23.31
N ALA A 122 -14.65 -14.94 22.34
CA ALA A 122 -15.58 -14.87 21.21
C ALA A 122 -15.31 -15.94 20.13
N GLY A 123 -14.20 -16.69 20.23
CA GLY A 123 -13.82 -17.72 19.27
C GLY A 123 -13.41 -17.16 17.91
N LEU A 124 -12.95 -15.91 17.86
CA LEU A 124 -12.51 -15.27 16.63
C LEU A 124 -11.11 -15.74 16.24
N ASP A 125 -10.90 -15.90 14.94
CA ASP A 125 -9.59 -16.26 14.37
C ASP A 125 -8.67 -15.03 14.40
N THR A 126 -7.73 -15.02 15.34
CA THR A 126 -6.76 -13.93 15.53
C THR A 126 -5.83 -13.79 14.33
N ASP A 127 -5.42 -14.88 13.70
CA ASP A 127 -4.57 -14.87 12.52
C ASP A 127 -5.31 -14.27 11.32
N ALA A 128 -6.59 -14.59 11.15
CA ALA A 128 -7.43 -13.96 10.13
C ALA A 128 -7.56 -12.43 10.36
N LEU A 129 -7.75 -11.99 11.60
CA LEU A 129 -7.82 -10.56 11.94
C LEU A 129 -6.51 -9.84 11.65
N ILE A 130 -5.37 -10.43 12.03
CA ILE A 130 -4.05 -9.88 11.74
C ILE A 130 -3.84 -9.78 10.22
N ASN A 131 -4.20 -10.82 9.47
CA ASN A 131 -4.13 -10.81 8.01
C ASN A 131 -4.94 -9.67 7.39
N VAL A 132 -6.16 -9.41 7.90
CA VAL A 132 -7.00 -8.29 7.46
C VAL A 132 -6.31 -6.96 7.74
N GLY A 133 -5.78 -6.74 8.95
CA GLY A 133 -5.11 -5.49 9.34
C GLY A 133 -3.85 -5.20 8.53
N VAL A 134 -2.99 -6.19 8.33
CA VAL A 134 -1.75 -6.02 7.55
C VAL A 134 -2.08 -5.79 6.08
N THR A 135 -3.04 -6.54 5.52
CA THR A 135 -3.46 -6.36 4.12
C THR A 135 -4.11 -4.99 3.91
N SER A 136 -4.99 -4.56 4.81
CA SER A 136 -5.64 -3.24 4.72
C SER A 136 -4.61 -2.10 4.85
N GLY A 137 -3.62 -2.22 5.74
CA GLY A 137 -2.52 -1.26 5.86
C GLY A 137 -1.68 -1.16 4.57
N LEU A 138 -1.33 -2.30 3.97
CA LEU A 138 -0.60 -2.33 2.69
C LEU A 138 -1.42 -1.76 1.53
N ARG A 139 -2.74 -1.98 1.49
CA ARG A 139 -3.65 -1.37 0.51
C ARG A 139 -3.71 0.15 0.68
N GLN A 140 -3.83 0.64 1.90
CA GLN A 140 -3.80 2.08 2.18
C GLN A 140 -2.55 2.76 1.64
N LEU A 141 -1.36 2.19 1.90
CA LEU A 141 -0.09 2.77 1.47
C LEU A 141 0.17 2.62 -0.03
N LEU A 142 0.01 1.41 -0.55
CA LEU A 142 0.45 1.09 -1.91
C LEU A 142 -0.66 1.33 -2.94
N GLU A 143 -1.93 1.11 -2.61
CA GLU A 143 -3.10 1.14 -3.53
C GLU A 143 -3.70 2.54 -3.56
N PHE A 144 -4.21 2.97 -2.41
CA PHE A 144 -4.99 4.19 -2.32
C PHE A 144 -4.11 5.43 -2.13
N GLY A 145 -2.91 5.24 -1.57
CA GLY A 145 -2.09 6.33 -1.04
C GLY A 145 -2.80 7.10 0.08
N PHE A 146 -3.91 6.60 0.61
CA PHE A 146 -4.70 7.22 1.66
C PHE A 146 -4.62 6.33 2.89
N PHE A 147 -3.91 6.80 3.92
CA PHE A 147 -3.51 5.94 5.03
C PHE A 147 -3.85 6.53 6.38
N HIS A 148 -4.08 5.62 7.33
CA HIS A 148 -4.30 5.92 8.73
C HIS A 148 -2.93 6.11 9.42
N ALA A 149 -2.67 7.33 9.88
CA ALA A 149 -1.39 7.74 10.47
C ALA A 149 -1.24 7.39 11.98
N ASP A 150 -2.32 6.90 12.59
CA ASP A 150 -2.32 6.44 13.99
C ASP A 150 -3.37 5.34 14.27
N PRO A 151 -3.27 4.14 13.68
CA PRO A 151 -4.24 3.05 13.84
C PRO A 151 -4.10 2.39 15.22
N HIS A 152 -4.18 3.18 16.29
CA HIS A 152 -4.01 2.72 17.65
C HIS A 152 -5.03 1.61 17.96
N PRO A 153 -4.67 0.57 18.74
CA PRO A 153 -5.55 -0.56 19.05
C PRO A 153 -6.91 -0.19 19.64
N GLY A 154 -7.04 1.01 20.20
CA GLY A 154 -8.31 1.56 20.70
C GLY A 154 -9.31 1.99 19.60
N ASN A 155 -8.84 2.16 18.37
CA ASN A 155 -9.61 2.62 17.21
C ASN A 155 -9.96 1.47 16.25
N LEU A 156 -9.51 0.26 16.55
CA LEU A 156 -9.72 -0.95 15.77
C LEU A 156 -10.51 -1.99 16.55
N PHE A 157 -11.54 -2.53 15.92
CA PHE A 157 -12.48 -3.47 16.54
C PHE A 157 -12.59 -4.74 15.70
N ALA A 158 -12.51 -5.90 16.35
CA ALA A 158 -12.89 -7.17 15.76
C ALA A 158 -14.41 -7.34 15.84
N MET A 159 -15.05 -7.47 14.69
CA MET A 159 -16.48 -7.74 14.60
C MET A 159 -16.75 -9.22 14.88
N PRO A 160 -17.93 -9.58 15.43
CA PRO A 160 -18.31 -10.98 15.65
C PRO A 160 -18.33 -11.84 14.38
N ASP A 161 -18.42 -11.23 13.21
CA ASP A 161 -18.39 -11.90 11.90
C ASP A 161 -16.98 -12.00 11.28
N GLY A 162 -15.94 -11.63 12.03
CA GLY A 162 -14.54 -11.70 11.61
C GLY A 162 -14.04 -10.52 10.80
N ARG A 163 -14.84 -9.46 10.63
CA ARG A 163 -14.41 -8.20 9.99
C ARG A 163 -13.60 -7.32 10.94
N MET A 164 -12.74 -6.46 10.39
CA MET A 164 -12.05 -5.42 11.14
C MET A 164 -12.73 -4.07 10.94
N ALA A 165 -13.21 -3.47 12.03
CA ALA A 165 -13.84 -2.17 12.02
C ALA A 165 -12.88 -1.04 12.46
N TYR A 166 -12.84 0.03 11.66
CA TYR A 166 -12.10 1.26 11.95
C TYR A 166 -13.09 2.34 12.42
N ILE A 167 -12.85 2.97 13.58
CA ILE A 167 -13.81 3.93 14.17
C ILE A 167 -13.27 5.35 14.41
N ASP A 168 -12.02 5.57 14.04
CA ASP A 168 -11.34 6.86 14.10
C ASP A 168 -10.71 7.12 12.75
N PHE A 169 -10.85 8.36 12.27
CA PHE A 169 -10.32 8.83 10.99
C PHE A 169 -9.79 10.27 11.13
N GLY A 170 -9.51 10.69 12.37
CA GLY A 170 -8.97 12.02 12.67
C GLY A 170 -7.56 12.21 12.12
N MET A 171 -6.77 11.13 12.11
CA MET A 171 -5.40 11.11 11.60
C MET A 171 -5.30 10.33 10.28
N MET A 172 -5.84 10.91 9.20
CA MET A 172 -5.64 10.41 7.84
C MET A 172 -4.73 11.33 7.03
N ASP A 173 -3.92 10.75 6.15
CA ASP A 173 -3.09 11.52 5.22
C ASP A 173 -3.10 10.93 3.81
N GLN A 174 -2.74 11.76 2.82
CA GLN A 174 -2.70 11.39 1.41
C GLN A 174 -1.27 11.50 0.88
N LEU A 175 -0.75 10.39 0.40
CA LEU A 175 0.44 10.34 -0.44
C LEU A 175 0.11 10.82 -1.84
N ASP A 176 0.96 11.71 -2.35
CA ASP A 176 0.97 12.06 -3.76
C ASP A 176 1.39 10.87 -4.62
N GLU A 177 0.99 10.89 -5.89
CA GLU A 177 1.19 9.78 -6.81
C GLU A 177 2.68 9.45 -6.99
N ILE A 178 3.54 10.47 -7.02
CA ILE A 178 5.00 10.31 -7.19
C ILE A 178 5.60 9.57 -5.99
N THR A 179 5.22 9.95 -4.77
CA THR A 179 5.65 9.29 -3.54
C THR A 179 5.17 7.84 -3.52
N LYS A 180 3.91 7.60 -3.88
CA LYS A 180 3.34 6.25 -3.97
C LYS A 180 4.08 5.39 -4.99
N GLU A 181 4.35 5.93 -6.18
CA GLU A 181 5.12 5.23 -7.22
C GLU A 181 6.55 4.93 -6.75
N THR A 182 7.22 5.91 -6.16
CA THR A 182 8.60 5.74 -5.68
C THR A 182 8.68 4.71 -4.54
N LEU A 183 7.68 4.64 -3.66
CA LEU A 183 7.61 3.58 -2.64
C LEU A 183 7.53 2.18 -3.26
N VAL A 184 6.76 2.02 -4.33
CA VAL A 184 6.69 0.73 -5.04
C VAL A 184 8.02 0.45 -5.76
N ASP A 185 8.64 1.45 -6.39
CA ASP A 185 9.97 1.32 -7.00
C ASP A 185 11.02 0.88 -5.96
N SER A 186 11.02 1.46 -4.76
CA SER A 186 11.93 1.08 -3.68
C SER A 186 11.76 -0.37 -3.26
N VAL A 187 10.53 -0.89 -3.21
CA VAL A 187 10.27 -2.31 -2.93
C VAL A 187 10.83 -3.20 -4.04
N VAL A 188 10.71 -2.78 -5.31
CA VAL A 188 11.25 -3.51 -6.47
C VAL A 188 12.78 -3.53 -6.44
N HIS A 189 13.42 -2.37 -6.26
CA HIS A 189 14.87 -2.24 -6.17
C HIS A 189 15.42 -3.06 -4.99
N LEU A 190 14.74 -3.03 -3.85
CA LEU A 190 15.06 -3.88 -2.71
C LEU A 190 15.04 -5.36 -3.13
N ILE A 191 13.93 -5.86 -3.69
CA ILE A 191 13.78 -7.26 -4.16
C ILE A 191 14.89 -7.67 -5.15
N ASN A 192 15.26 -6.77 -6.05
CA ASN A 192 16.30 -7.02 -7.03
C ASN A 192 17.72 -6.97 -6.48
N LYS A 193 17.88 -6.44 -5.26
CA LYS A 193 19.18 -6.06 -4.65
C LYS A 193 19.89 -4.96 -5.46
N ASP A 194 19.12 -4.06 -6.03
CA ASP A 194 19.60 -2.90 -6.79
C ASP A 194 19.79 -1.72 -5.84
N TYR A 195 20.78 -1.82 -4.94
CA TYR A 195 20.98 -0.84 -3.86
C TYR A 195 21.36 0.56 -4.34
N VAL A 196 21.89 0.68 -5.57
CA VAL A 196 22.17 1.96 -6.22
C VAL A 196 20.86 2.73 -6.47
N GLU A 197 19.89 2.05 -7.09
CA GLU A 197 18.57 2.63 -7.37
C GLU A 197 17.77 2.83 -6.08
N LEU A 198 17.89 1.91 -5.11
CA LEU A 198 17.30 2.08 -3.79
C LEU A 198 17.82 3.35 -3.07
N ALA A 199 19.12 3.62 -3.15
CA ALA A 199 19.71 4.84 -2.59
C ALA A 199 19.18 6.10 -3.30
N ALA A 200 19.02 6.04 -4.63
CA ALA A 200 18.42 7.13 -5.39
C ALA A 200 16.95 7.37 -5.00
N ASP A 201 16.19 6.32 -4.69
CA ASP A 201 14.83 6.46 -4.20
C ASP A 201 14.76 7.11 -2.82
N PHE A 202 15.70 6.81 -1.91
CA PHE A 202 15.78 7.53 -0.63
C PHE A 202 16.00 9.04 -0.82
N VAL A 203 16.70 9.46 -1.87
CA VAL A 203 16.81 10.88 -2.25
C VAL A 203 15.46 11.41 -2.75
N LYS A 204 14.78 10.72 -3.66
CA LYS A 204 13.46 11.13 -4.20
C LYS A 204 12.39 11.25 -3.12
N LEU A 205 12.41 10.34 -2.14
CA LEU A 205 11.50 10.32 -1.01
C LEU A 205 11.87 11.37 0.06
N GLY A 206 13.02 12.04 -0.07
CA GLY A 206 13.48 13.08 0.85
C GLY A 206 14.13 12.55 2.13
N PHE A 207 14.49 11.26 2.17
CA PHE A 207 15.28 10.71 3.27
C PHE A 207 16.74 11.15 3.22
N LEU A 208 17.25 11.41 2.01
CA LEU A 208 18.58 11.94 1.75
C LEU A 208 18.45 13.26 0.99
N THR A 209 19.37 14.20 1.21
CA THR A 209 19.38 15.44 0.43
C THR A 209 19.96 15.17 -0.97
N PRO A 210 19.54 15.93 -2.00
CA PRO A 210 20.05 15.75 -3.36
C PRO A 210 21.57 15.88 -3.50
N GLU A 211 22.22 16.59 -2.57
CA GLU A 211 23.67 16.82 -2.55
C GLU A 211 24.45 15.70 -1.84
N THR A 212 23.75 14.71 -1.25
CA THR A 212 24.38 13.62 -0.52
C THR A 212 25.05 12.65 -1.50
N ASP A 213 26.32 12.32 -1.26
CA ASP A 213 27.01 11.25 -1.99
C ASP A 213 26.47 9.88 -1.54
N ILE A 214 25.75 9.23 -2.45
CA ILE A 214 25.16 7.91 -2.22
C ILE A 214 26.17 6.76 -2.31
N GLY A 215 27.36 6.99 -2.87
CA GLY A 215 28.39 5.97 -3.07
C GLY A 215 28.72 5.20 -1.78
N PRO A 216 29.06 5.91 -0.68
CA PRO A 216 29.33 5.30 0.62
C PRO A 216 28.12 4.65 1.29
N ILE A 217 26.88 5.02 0.93
CA ILE A 217 25.63 4.52 1.55
C ILE A 217 25.27 3.13 0.99
N ILE A 218 25.61 2.85 -0.26
CA ILE A 218 25.24 1.60 -0.96
C ILE A 218 25.70 0.34 -0.20
N PRO A 219 26.97 0.20 0.23
CA PRO A 219 27.41 -0.98 0.99
C PRO A 219 26.71 -1.11 2.35
N ALA A 220 26.35 0.01 2.98
CA ALA A 220 25.61 0.02 4.23
C ALA A 220 24.19 -0.51 4.01
N LEU A 221 23.48 -0.04 2.97
CA LEU A 221 22.17 -0.57 2.58
C LEU A 221 22.24 -2.07 2.26
N GLU A 222 23.27 -2.53 1.55
CA GLU A 222 23.47 -3.95 1.28
C GLU A 222 23.64 -4.78 2.56
N THR A 223 24.34 -4.25 3.57
CA THR A 223 24.54 -4.92 4.86
C THR A 223 23.26 -4.97 5.70
N VAL A 224 22.42 -3.94 5.63
CA VAL A 224 21.13 -3.87 6.34
C VAL A 224 20.10 -4.79 5.69
N PHE A 225 19.96 -4.69 4.36
CA PHE A 225 18.84 -5.27 3.61
C PHE A 225 19.20 -6.57 2.87
N GLY A 226 20.47 -6.89 2.69
CA GLY A 226 20.91 -8.08 1.92
C GLY A 226 20.50 -9.41 2.52
N ASP A 227 20.36 -9.45 3.85
CA ASP A 227 19.90 -10.61 4.62
C ASP A 227 18.39 -10.85 4.47
N ILE A 228 17.60 -9.83 4.08
CA ILE A 228 16.13 -9.91 4.04
C ILE A 228 15.65 -10.80 2.89
N ILE A 229 16.37 -10.80 1.76
CA ILE A 229 15.97 -11.50 0.52
C ILE A 229 16.73 -12.83 0.35
N GLY A 230 17.75 -13.10 1.18
CA GLY A 230 18.55 -14.33 1.16
C GLY A 230 18.12 -15.34 2.22
N GLN A 231 17.64 -16.51 1.81
CA GLN A 231 17.46 -17.75 2.59
C GLN A 231 17.43 -17.63 4.13
N LYS A 232 16.28 -17.19 4.64
CA LYS A 232 15.47 -17.74 5.75
C LYS A 232 14.60 -16.59 6.26
N VAL A 233 13.55 -16.27 5.50
CA VAL A 233 12.47 -15.34 5.93
C VAL A 233 11.90 -15.75 7.30
N GLN A 234 12.06 -17.02 7.69
CA GLN A 234 11.66 -17.55 8.99
C GLN A 234 12.48 -17.02 10.17
N ASP A 235 13.72 -16.54 9.97
CA ASP A 235 14.58 -15.95 11.03
C ASP A 235 14.53 -14.40 10.99
N PHE A 236 13.58 -13.81 10.25
CA PHE A 236 13.40 -12.37 10.10
C PHE A 236 13.05 -11.71 11.44
N ASN A 237 13.98 -10.92 11.98
CA ASN A 237 13.78 -10.17 13.22
C ASN A 237 13.75 -8.66 12.93
N PHE A 238 12.56 -8.07 13.02
CA PHE A 238 12.33 -6.64 12.76
C PHE A 238 13.16 -5.72 13.67
N LYS A 239 13.42 -6.15 14.91
CA LYS A 239 14.26 -5.40 15.85
C LYS A 239 15.69 -5.26 15.32
N THR A 240 16.28 -6.36 14.82
CA THR A 240 17.64 -6.35 14.27
C THR A 240 17.76 -5.41 13.07
N ILE A 241 16.74 -5.34 12.21
CA ILE A 241 16.73 -4.43 11.05
C ILE A 241 16.59 -2.99 11.52
N THR A 242 15.71 -2.73 12.48
CA THR A 242 15.51 -1.40 13.05
C THR A 242 16.79 -0.89 13.72
N ASP A 243 17.51 -1.76 14.45
CA ASP A 243 18.79 -1.45 15.08
C ASP A 243 19.86 -1.13 14.01
N LYS A 244 20.02 -2.02 13.01
CA LYS A 244 20.95 -1.82 11.88
C LYS A 244 20.62 -0.55 11.06
N PHE A 245 19.35 -0.25 10.85
CA PHE A 245 18.92 0.95 10.13
C PHE A 245 19.14 2.21 10.97
N SER A 246 19.00 2.13 12.29
CA SER A 246 19.31 3.24 13.20
C SER A 246 20.79 3.60 13.20
N GLU A 247 21.68 2.60 13.12
CA GLU A 247 23.12 2.82 12.92
C GLU A 247 23.40 3.55 11.59
N LEU A 248 22.75 3.11 10.50
CA LEU A 248 22.85 3.75 9.19
C LEU A 248 22.34 5.20 9.23
N MET A 249 21.26 5.48 9.97
CA MET A 249 20.77 6.85 10.17
C MET A 249 21.73 7.74 10.97
N TYR A 250 22.60 7.16 11.80
CA TYR A 250 23.59 7.89 12.57
C TYR A 250 24.84 8.21 11.73
N ASP A 251 25.29 7.25 10.92
CA ASP A 251 26.53 7.37 10.14
C ASP A 251 26.36 8.23 8.87
N TYR A 252 25.15 8.35 8.36
CA TYR A 252 24.83 9.07 7.14
C TYR A 252 23.79 10.17 7.38
N PRO A 253 23.70 11.21 6.54
CA PRO A 253 22.80 12.35 6.76
C PRO A 253 21.34 12.02 6.43
N PHE A 254 20.84 10.88 6.90
CA PHE A 254 19.44 10.51 6.80
C PHE A 254 18.58 11.49 7.59
N ARG A 255 17.47 11.85 6.99
CA ARG A 255 16.40 12.63 7.60
C ARG A 255 15.12 11.85 7.42
N VAL A 256 14.22 11.91 8.39
CA VAL A 256 12.91 11.28 8.26
C VAL A 256 11.91 12.41 8.01
N PRO A 257 11.39 12.57 6.78
CA PRO A 257 10.35 13.57 6.54
C PRO A 257 9.12 13.29 7.41
N ALA A 258 8.44 14.34 7.87
CA ALA A 258 7.31 14.21 8.80
C ALA A 258 6.23 13.23 8.32
N LYS A 259 5.93 13.23 7.01
CA LYS A 259 4.97 12.28 6.41
C LYS A 259 5.37 10.82 6.64
N PHE A 260 6.65 10.49 6.53
CA PHE A 260 7.15 9.12 6.72
C PHE A 260 7.30 8.76 8.20
N ALA A 261 7.57 9.73 9.08
CA ALA A 261 7.54 9.49 10.51
C ALA A 261 6.16 8.97 10.95
N LEU A 262 5.07 9.53 10.41
CA LEU A 262 3.71 9.07 10.66
C LEU A 262 3.46 7.66 10.12
N ILE A 263 3.93 7.35 8.91
CA ILE A 263 3.81 6.01 8.31
C ILE A 263 4.57 4.97 9.14
N ILE A 264 5.82 5.25 9.48
CA ILE A 264 6.66 4.34 10.29
C ILE A 264 5.99 4.10 11.64
N ARG A 265 5.51 5.14 12.31
CA ARG A 265 4.78 5.02 13.58
C ARG A 265 3.52 4.17 13.44
N SER A 266 2.76 4.35 12.36
CA SER A 266 1.57 3.57 12.06
C SER A 266 1.91 2.08 11.90
N LEU A 267 2.91 1.75 11.07
CA LEU A 267 3.37 0.37 10.86
C LEU A 267 3.88 -0.30 12.15
N VAL A 268 4.68 0.41 12.95
CA VAL A 268 5.18 -0.11 14.24
C VAL A 268 4.01 -0.37 15.22
N THR A 269 2.98 0.46 15.19
CA THR A 269 1.79 0.28 16.03
C THR A 269 0.96 -0.92 15.58
N GLU A 270 0.76 -1.10 14.27
CA GLU A 270 0.07 -2.26 13.70
C GLU A 270 0.84 -3.57 13.95
N GLU A 271 2.16 -3.55 13.82
CA GLU A 271 3.01 -4.72 14.13
C GLU A 271 2.95 -5.06 15.62
N GLY A 272 3.07 -4.06 16.51
CA GLY A 272 2.92 -4.27 17.95
C GLY A 272 1.57 -4.87 18.32
N LEU A 273 0.51 -4.46 17.63
CA LEU A 273 -0.83 -5.04 17.78
C LEU A 273 -0.88 -6.49 17.28
N ALA A 274 -0.33 -6.77 16.11
CA ALA A 274 -0.28 -8.12 15.57
C ALA A 274 0.49 -9.09 16.50
N LEU A 275 1.64 -8.65 17.03
CA LEU A 275 2.43 -9.43 17.99
C LEU A 275 1.72 -9.62 19.34
N SER A 276 0.85 -8.68 19.73
CA SER A 276 0.03 -8.83 20.94
C SER A 276 -1.08 -9.89 20.78
N LEU A 277 -1.54 -10.10 19.55
CA LEU A 277 -2.58 -11.09 19.20
C LEU A 277 -1.97 -12.47 18.89
N ASN A 278 -0.82 -12.50 18.20
CA ASN A 278 -0.04 -13.71 17.92
C ASN A 278 1.46 -13.41 18.07
N PRO A 279 2.11 -13.87 19.15
CA PRO A 279 3.54 -13.64 19.38
C PRO A 279 4.49 -14.24 18.33
N GLU A 280 4.05 -15.26 17.61
CA GLU A 280 4.82 -15.93 16.55
C GLU A 280 4.58 -15.28 15.17
N PHE A 281 3.77 -14.22 15.11
CA PHE A 281 3.43 -13.52 13.87
C PHE A 281 4.66 -12.96 13.18
N LYS A 282 4.71 -13.13 11.85
CA LYS A 282 5.75 -12.58 10.98
C LYS A 282 5.11 -11.77 9.87
N ILE A 283 5.32 -10.45 9.91
CA ILE A 283 4.77 -9.52 8.92
C ILE A 283 5.10 -9.90 7.46
N VAL A 284 6.29 -10.45 7.24
CA VAL A 284 6.76 -10.84 5.90
C VAL A 284 5.91 -11.96 5.30
N GLU A 285 5.34 -12.84 6.13
CA GLU A 285 4.49 -13.95 5.66
C GLU A 285 3.17 -13.46 5.05
N VAL A 286 2.73 -12.24 5.38
CA VAL A 286 1.51 -11.61 4.83
C VAL A 286 1.86 -10.56 3.78
N ALA A 287 2.86 -9.72 4.06
CA ALA A 287 3.22 -8.61 3.18
C ALA A 287 3.80 -9.08 1.85
N TYR A 288 4.66 -10.10 1.86
CA TYR A 288 5.29 -10.59 0.64
C TYR A 288 4.28 -11.19 -0.36
N PRO A 289 3.36 -12.10 0.04
CA PRO A 289 2.31 -12.58 -0.87
C PRO A 289 1.46 -11.46 -1.45
N TYR A 290 1.08 -10.48 -0.64
CA TYR A 290 0.28 -9.34 -1.09
C TYR A 290 1.01 -8.53 -2.18
N VAL A 291 2.27 -8.15 -1.94
CA VAL A 291 3.09 -7.42 -2.92
C VAL A 291 3.31 -8.25 -4.19
N ALA A 292 3.62 -9.54 -4.05
CA ALA A 292 3.82 -10.43 -5.18
C ALA A 292 2.57 -10.53 -6.06
N LYS A 293 1.40 -10.79 -5.45
CA LYS A 293 0.10 -10.83 -6.13
C LYS A 293 -0.18 -9.53 -6.87
N ARG A 294 0.08 -8.40 -6.23
CA ARG A 294 -0.18 -7.09 -6.83
C ARG A 294 0.72 -6.80 -8.03
N LEU A 295 2.01 -7.12 -7.94
CA LEU A 295 2.92 -7.02 -9.07
C LEU A 295 2.47 -7.92 -10.23
N LEU A 296 2.05 -9.16 -9.92
CA LEU A 296 1.53 -10.11 -10.91
C LEU A 296 0.26 -9.61 -11.61
N ASN A 297 -0.66 -8.97 -10.87
CA ASN A 297 -1.90 -8.44 -11.44
C ASN A 297 -1.67 -7.34 -12.48
N GLY A 298 -0.55 -6.61 -12.41
CA GLY A 298 -0.17 -5.65 -13.44
C GLY A 298 -1.23 -4.59 -13.71
N GLU A 299 -1.91 -4.12 -12.66
CA GLU A 299 -3.09 -3.23 -12.70
C GLU A 299 -2.82 -1.90 -13.44
N SER A 300 -1.56 -1.48 -13.51
CA SER A 300 -1.13 -0.29 -14.24
C SER A 300 0.08 -0.58 -15.14
N PRO A 301 0.30 0.22 -16.21
CA PRO A 301 1.52 0.13 -17.02
C PRO A 301 2.81 0.28 -16.20
N ALA A 302 2.79 1.06 -15.11
CA ALA A 302 3.90 1.17 -14.18
C ALA A 302 4.16 -0.15 -13.42
N LEU A 303 3.10 -0.78 -12.87
CA LEU A 303 3.23 -2.08 -12.20
C LEU A 303 3.69 -3.20 -13.15
N ARG A 304 3.26 -3.17 -14.43
CA ARG A 304 3.76 -4.13 -15.43
C ARG A 304 5.25 -3.95 -15.70
N ARG A 305 5.74 -2.70 -15.84
CA ARG A 305 7.17 -2.43 -16.01
C ARG A 305 7.97 -2.91 -14.80
N ARG A 306 7.49 -2.64 -13.59
CA ARG A 306 8.08 -3.13 -12.34
C ARG A 306 8.10 -4.65 -12.23
N LEU A 307 7.03 -5.33 -12.65
CA LEU A 307 7.02 -6.78 -12.71
C LEU A 307 8.11 -7.29 -13.66
N ILE A 308 8.30 -6.66 -14.82
CA ILE A 308 9.39 -7.00 -15.74
C ILE A 308 10.74 -6.78 -15.06
N GLU A 309 10.95 -5.66 -14.38
CA GLU A 309 12.18 -5.40 -13.62
C GLU A 309 12.43 -6.45 -12.53
N VAL A 310 11.40 -6.91 -11.80
CA VAL A 310 11.56 -7.99 -10.81
C VAL A 310 11.94 -9.32 -11.46
N LEU A 311 11.37 -9.59 -12.63
CA LEU A 311 11.56 -10.85 -13.36
C LEU A 311 12.84 -10.88 -14.20
N PHE A 312 13.51 -9.75 -14.44
CA PHE A 312 14.75 -9.67 -15.20
C PHE A 312 15.86 -9.04 -14.36
N LYS A 313 17.01 -9.70 -14.28
CA LYS A 313 18.22 -9.15 -13.65
C LYS A 313 19.39 -9.27 -14.62
N ASP A 314 20.08 -8.16 -14.88
CA ASP A 314 21.20 -8.08 -15.83
C ASP A 314 20.86 -8.64 -17.24
N GLY A 315 19.61 -8.42 -17.68
CA GLY A 315 19.09 -8.95 -18.95
C GLY A 315 18.69 -10.43 -18.93
N LYS A 316 18.83 -11.11 -17.77
CA LYS A 316 18.51 -12.53 -17.60
C LYS A 316 17.19 -12.73 -16.88
N PHE A 317 16.34 -13.61 -17.42
CA PHE A 317 15.07 -13.92 -16.80
C PHE A 317 15.24 -14.79 -15.56
N GLN A 318 14.57 -14.39 -14.47
CA GLN A 318 14.64 -15.03 -13.17
C GLN A 318 13.47 -16.01 -13.00
N TRP A 319 13.56 -17.18 -13.65
CA TRP A 319 12.53 -18.23 -13.64
C TRP A 319 12.05 -18.57 -12.22
N HIS A 320 13.00 -18.76 -11.29
CA HIS A 320 12.69 -19.12 -9.91
C HIS A 320 11.92 -18.01 -9.16
N ARG A 321 12.13 -16.73 -9.50
CA ARG A 321 11.36 -15.63 -8.90
C ARG A 321 9.90 -15.66 -9.34
N LEU A 322 9.65 -15.83 -10.64
CA LEU A 322 8.28 -15.97 -11.15
C LEU A 322 7.58 -17.17 -10.51
N GLU A 323 8.27 -18.30 -10.46
CA GLU A 323 7.75 -19.52 -9.83
C GLU A 323 7.39 -19.29 -8.36
N ASN A 324 8.29 -18.70 -7.57
CA ASN A 324 8.04 -18.40 -6.16
C ASN A 324 6.88 -17.40 -5.99
N MET A 325 6.82 -16.34 -6.80
CA MET A 325 5.72 -15.37 -6.75
C MET A 325 4.37 -16.04 -7.06
N ILE A 326 4.32 -16.94 -8.05
CA ILE A 326 3.10 -17.68 -8.39
C ILE A 326 2.72 -18.65 -7.26
N VAL A 327 3.67 -19.43 -6.74
CA VAL A 327 3.42 -20.38 -5.65
C VAL A 327 2.87 -19.66 -4.42
N ILE A 328 3.50 -18.54 -4.07
CA ILE A 328 3.10 -17.74 -2.90
C ILE A 328 1.79 -17.01 -3.15
N ALA A 329 1.53 -16.48 -4.35
CA ALA A 329 0.23 -15.87 -4.64
C ALA A 329 -0.90 -16.91 -4.60
N ARG A 330 -0.65 -18.17 -4.95
CA ARG A 330 -1.64 -19.27 -4.90
C ARG A 330 -1.91 -19.82 -3.51
N SER A 331 -1.06 -19.56 -2.50
CA SER A 331 -1.38 -19.97 -1.13
C SER A 331 -2.53 -19.14 -0.54
N ASP A 332 -2.80 -17.95 -1.11
CA ASP A 332 -3.99 -17.16 -0.83
C ASP A 332 -5.20 -17.70 -1.63
N ARG A 333 -6.22 -18.19 -0.91
CA ARG A 333 -7.45 -18.76 -1.47
C ARG A 333 -8.23 -17.79 -2.37
N LYS A 334 -7.94 -16.48 -2.31
CA LYS A 334 -8.61 -15.45 -3.11
C LYS A 334 -7.89 -15.12 -4.43
N PHE A 335 -6.75 -15.75 -4.75
CA PHE A 335 -6.05 -15.48 -6.01
C PHE A 335 -6.53 -16.43 -7.11
N ASP A 336 -7.26 -15.87 -8.10
CA ASP A 336 -7.54 -16.56 -9.36
C ASP A 336 -6.44 -16.22 -10.37
N LEU A 337 -5.71 -17.23 -10.80
CA LEU A 337 -4.56 -17.08 -11.68
C LEU A 337 -4.98 -16.89 -13.15
N LEU A 338 -6.21 -17.29 -13.51
CA LEU A 338 -6.71 -17.23 -14.88
C LEU A 338 -6.81 -15.80 -15.44
N PRO A 339 -7.48 -14.84 -14.77
CA PRO A 339 -7.56 -13.46 -15.26
C PRO A 339 -6.17 -12.82 -15.39
N THR A 340 -5.30 -13.04 -14.40
CA THR A 340 -3.93 -12.53 -14.39
C THR A 340 -3.09 -13.11 -15.52
N ALA A 341 -3.20 -14.43 -15.78
CA ALA A 341 -2.56 -15.07 -16.91
C ALA A 341 -3.09 -14.58 -18.25
N GLN A 342 -4.40 -14.33 -18.38
CA GLN A 342 -5.00 -13.75 -19.58
C GLN A 342 -4.49 -12.33 -19.84
N LEU A 343 -4.46 -11.47 -18.82
CA LEU A 343 -3.89 -10.12 -18.91
C LEU A 343 -2.41 -10.16 -19.30
N GLY A 344 -1.64 -11.07 -18.71
CA GLY A 344 -0.23 -11.30 -19.07
C GLY A 344 -0.06 -11.74 -20.52
N LEU A 345 -0.92 -12.65 -21.01
CA LEU A 345 -0.88 -13.13 -22.39
C LEU A 345 -1.32 -12.06 -23.39
N GLN A 346 -2.37 -11.30 -23.08
CA GLN A 346 -2.81 -10.13 -23.85
C GLN A 346 -1.71 -9.08 -23.94
N PHE A 347 -1.04 -8.78 -22.82
CA PHE A 347 0.09 -7.87 -22.80
C PHE A 347 1.24 -8.40 -23.66
N LEU A 348 1.62 -9.67 -23.55
CA LEU A 348 2.65 -10.27 -24.42
C LEU A 348 2.30 -10.16 -25.91
N LEU A 349 1.04 -10.34 -26.28
CA LEU A 349 0.57 -10.25 -27.65
C LEU A 349 0.41 -8.80 -28.15
N SER A 350 0.34 -7.82 -27.26
CA SER A 350 0.21 -6.41 -27.63
C SER A 350 1.51 -5.83 -28.23
N GLU A 351 1.42 -4.62 -28.80
CA GLU A 351 2.61 -3.89 -29.27
C GLU A 351 3.50 -3.45 -28.10
N GLU A 352 2.90 -3.15 -26.94
CA GLU A 352 3.61 -2.79 -25.71
C GLU A 352 4.44 -3.97 -25.15
N GLY A 353 3.95 -5.20 -25.31
CA GLY A 353 4.66 -6.41 -24.90
C GLY A 353 5.75 -6.88 -25.87
N ALA A 354 6.00 -6.18 -26.98
CA ALA A 354 6.99 -6.59 -27.96
C ALA A 354 8.41 -6.69 -27.36
N PHE A 355 8.75 -5.79 -26.44
CA PHE A 355 10.00 -5.85 -25.68
C PHE A 355 10.06 -7.11 -24.82
N LEU A 356 9.01 -7.38 -24.04
CA LEU A 356 8.93 -8.53 -23.15
C LEU A 356 8.98 -9.85 -23.93
N ARG A 357 8.27 -9.97 -25.06
CA ARG A 357 8.37 -11.16 -25.93
C ARG A 357 9.80 -11.41 -26.39
N ARG A 358 10.50 -10.36 -26.83
CA ARG A 358 11.89 -10.49 -27.30
C ARG A 358 12.80 -10.93 -26.15
N GLN A 359 12.63 -10.35 -24.97
CA GLN A 359 13.40 -10.73 -23.78
C GLN A 359 13.11 -12.16 -23.32
N LEU A 360 11.86 -12.61 -23.32
CA LEU A 360 11.50 -13.99 -23.01
C LEU A 360 12.04 -14.98 -24.06
N LEU A 361 12.02 -14.62 -25.34
CA LEU A 361 12.62 -15.44 -26.40
C LEU A 361 14.15 -15.57 -26.23
N LEU A 362 14.82 -14.48 -25.84
CA LEU A 362 16.25 -14.52 -25.52
C LEU A 362 16.51 -15.37 -24.28
N ALA A 363 15.70 -15.22 -23.23
CA ALA A 363 15.79 -16.00 -22.01
C ALA A 363 15.56 -17.50 -22.23
N LEU A 364 14.71 -17.88 -23.19
CA LEU A 364 14.49 -19.28 -23.57
C LEU A 364 15.71 -19.93 -24.23
N ILE A 365 16.61 -19.13 -24.83
CA ILE A 365 17.77 -19.58 -25.61
C ILE A 365 19.09 -19.24 -24.87
N GLU A 366 19.01 -18.73 -23.64
CA GLU A 366 20.16 -18.23 -22.90
C GLU A 366 21.11 -19.36 -22.46
N GLY A 367 22.42 -19.18 -22.71
CA GLY A 367 23.48 -20.08 -22.24
C GLY A 367 23.61 -21.41 -22.99
N ASP A 368 23.36 -21.44 -24.30
CA ASP A 368 23.42 -22.65 -25.17
C ASP A 368 22.48 -23.79 -24.74
N ARG A 369 21.47 -23.49 -23.93
CA ARG A 369 20.46 -24.45 -23.49
C ARG A 369 19.07 -23.89 -23.68
N LEU A 370 18.13 -24.75 -24.04
CA LEU A 370 16.71 -24.44 -23.96
C LEU A 370 16.28 -24.64 -22.50
N HIS A 371 15.78 -23.58 -21.86
CA HIS A 371 15.20 -23.60 -20.50
C HIS A 371 13.86 -24.36 -20.45
N THR A 372 13.85 -25.60 -20.95
CA THR A 372 12.65 -26.43 -21.08
C THR A 372 12.16 -26.97 -19.74
N GLU A 373 13.05 -27.21 -18.78
CA GLU A 373 12.70 -27.69 -17.44
C GLU A 373 11.95 -26.62 -16.64
N GLU A 374 12.42 -25.37 -16.69
CA GLU A 374 11.80 -24.23 -16.01
C GLU A 374 10.42 -23.90 -16.60
N VAL A 375 10.31 -23.93 -17.93
CA VAL A 375 9.02 -23.79 -18.63
C VAL A 375 8.08 -24.93 -18.27
N GLN A 376 8.58 -26.16 -18.15
CA GLN A 376 7.77 -27.30 -17.75
C GLN A 376 7.33 -27.21 -16.28
N SER A 377 8.15 -26.67 -15.38
CA SER A 377 7.78 -26.41 -13.98
C SER A 377 6.67 -25.37 -13.88
N LEU A 378 6.83 -24.23 -14.57
CA LEU A 378 5.79 -23.21 -14.66
C LEU A 378 4.52 -23.76 -15.30
N TRP A 379 4.63 -24.55 -16.37
CA TRP A 379 3.48 -25.19 -17.00
C TRP A 379 2.74 -26.09 -16.01
N LYS A 380 3.43 -26.93 -15.23
CA LYS A 380 2.79 -27.77 -14.19
C LYS A 380 2.09 -26.95 -13.12
N LEU A 381 2.63 -25.78 -12.76
CA LEU A 381 2.02 -24.88 -11.78
C LEU A 381 0.71 -24.28 -12.28
N ILE A 382 0.66 -23.89 -13.56
CA ILE A 382 -0.43 -23.09 -14.12
C ILE A 382 -1.48 -23.97 -14.85
N GLN A 383 -1.08 -25.14 -15.36
CA GLN A 383 -1.94 -26.11 -16.07
C GLN A 383 -3.26 -26.48 -15.34
N PRO A 384 -3.31 -26.64 -14.00
CA PRO A 384 -4.57 -26.96 -13.31
C PRO A 384 -5.66 -25.91 -13.49
N ASP A 385 -5.27 -24.63 -13.56
CA ASP A 385 -6.18 -23.49 -13.69
C ASP A 385 -6.47 -23.20 -15.17
N LEU A 386 -5.54 -23.57 -16.05
CA LEU A 386 -5.64 -23.40 -17.49
C LEU A 386 -6.24 -24.64 -18.17
N GLN A 387 -7.57 -24.73 -18.25
CA GLN A 387 -8.18 -25.67 -19.19
C GLN A 387 -7.74 -25.30 -20.63
N PRO A 388 -7.11 -26.20 -21.41
CA PRO A 388 -6.51 -25.86 -22.70
C PRO A 388 -7.50 -25.24 -23.70
N GLY A 389 -8.77 -25.63 -23.63
CA GLY A 389 -9.84 -25.06 -24.46
C GLY A 389 -10.21 -23.61 -24.13
N ARG A 390 -10.00 -23.14 -22.90
CA ARG A 390 -10.33 -21.76 -22.49
C ARG A 390 -9.20 -20.77 -22.82
N LEU A 391 -7.94 -21.19 -22.71
CA LEU A 391 -6.80 -20.39 -23.17
C LEU A 391 -6.77 -20.21 -24.67
N PHE A 392 -7.02 -21.29 -25.43
CA PHE A 392 -7.03 -21.21 -26.88
C PHE A 392 -8.13 -20.26 -27.35
N ASN A 393 -9.32 -20.31 -26.74
CA ASN A 393 -10.41 -19.36 -27.00
C ASN A 393 -10.12 -17.94 -26.50
N ALA A 394 -9.43 -17.75 -25.38
CA ALA A 394 -9.04 -16.42 -24.89
C ALA A 394 -7.93 -15.79 -25.74
N ALA A 395 -6.96 -16.58 -26.20
CA ALA A 395 -5.92 -16.15 -27.12
C ALA A 395 -6.50 -15.84 -28.52
N LEU A 396 -7.44 -16.67 -29.01
CA LEU A 396 -8.19 -16.39 -30.24
C LEU A 396 -9.11 -15.17 -30.10
N GLY A 397 -9.73 -14.96 -28.94
CA GLY A 397 -10.55 -13.78 -28.64
C GLY A 397 -9.70 -12.51 -28.63
N ALA A 398 -8.55 -12.53 -27.95
CA ALA A 398 -7.60 -11.42 -27.94
C ALA A 398 -7.05 -11.12 -29.34
N LEU A 399 -6.72 -12.15 -30.14
CA LEU A 399 -6.31 -11.98 -31.53
C LEU A 399 -7.44 -11.47 -32.43
N ALA A 400 -8.68 -11.88 -32.18
CA ALA A 400 -9.86 -11.43 -32.92
C ALA A 400 -10.20 -9.97 -32.62
N GLU A 401 -10.13 -9.55 -31.35
CA GLU A 401 -10.30 -8.14 -30.93
C GLU A 401 -9.21 -7.25 -31.56
N PHE A 402 -7.95 -7.69 -31.52
CA PHE A 402 -6.82 -7.01 -32.17
C PHE A 402 -6.99 -6.91 -33.70
N SER A 403 -7.54 -7.96 -34.31
CA SER A 403 -7.87 -7.99 -35.74
C SER A 403 -9.02 -7.03 -36.07
N THR A 404 -10.03 -6.90 -35.21
CA THR A 404 -11.14 -5.97 -35.42
C THR A 404 -10.73 -4.52 -35.26
N GLU A 405 -9.83 -4.19 -34.32
CA GLU A 405 -9.27 -2.84 -34.22
C GLU A 405 -8.43 -2.47 -35.45
N ARG A 406 -7.60 -3.39 -35.95
CA ARG A 406 -6.88 -3.19 -37.21
C ARG A 406 -7.80 -3.09 -38.43
N ALA A 407 -8.87 -3.88 -38.49
CA ALA A 407 -9.85 -3.81 -39.57
C ALA A 407 -10.65 -2.50 -39.55
N ALA A 408 -10.99 -2.00 -38.36
CA ALA A 408 -11.65 -0.70 -38.17
C ALA A 408 -10.74 0.48 -38.57
N ALA A 409 -9.43 0.36 -38.34
CA ALA A 409 -8.44 1.37 -38.75
C ALA A 409 -8.17 1.42 -40.28
N ILE A 410 -8.56 0.38 -41.03
CA ILE A 410 -8.33 0.27 -42.49
C ILE A 410 -9.57 0.69 -43.31
N LEU A 411 -10.75 0.83 -42.69
CA LEU A 411 -11.94 1.33 -43.38
C LEU A 411 -11.86 2.86 -43.52
N PRO A 412 -11.78 3.42 -44.74
CA PRO A 412 -11.83 4.87 -44.89
C PRO A 412 -13.20 5.37 -44.42
N ALA A 413 -13.20 6.40 -43.57
CA ALA A 413 -14.40 7.09 -43.14
C ALA A 413 -15.22 7.50 -44.37
N VAL A 414 -16.39 6.88 -44.56
CA VAL A 414 -17.34 7.29 -45.58
C VAL A 414 -17.87 8.65 -45.17
N VAL A 415 -17.34 9.70 -45.79
CA VAL A 415 -17.86 11.06 -45.70
C VAL A 415 -19.29 11.06 -46.28
N PRO A 416 -20.32 11.49 -45.53
CA PRO A 416 -21.65 11.65 -46.11
C PRO A 416 -21.63 12.84 -47.07
N ILE A 417 -21.90 12.59 -48.34
CA ILE A 417 -22.15 13.64 -49.35
C ILE A 417 -23.51 14.26 -49.01
N THR A 418 -23.51 15.43 -48.37
CA THR A 418 -24.69 16.30 -48.31
C THR A 418 -24.84 17.01 -49.65
N ALA A 419 -25.67 16.46 -50.52
CA ALA A 419 -26.10 17.12 -51.74
C ALA A 419 -27.06 18.27 -51.39
N SER A 420 -26.62 19.49 -51.66
CA SER A 420 -27.47 20.65 -51.88
C SER A 420 -28.35 20.42 -53.10
N ASN A 421 -29.66 20.58 -52.95
CA ASN A 421 -30.57 20.84 -54.06
C ASN A 421 -31.65 21.81 -53.62
N GLU A 422 -31.60 23.01 -54.19
CA GLU A 422 -32.74 23.92 -54.29
C GLU A 422 -33.82 23.36 -55.25
N LEU A 423 -35.00 23.98 -55.17
CA LEU A 423 -36.16 23.96 -56.09
C LEU A 423 -37.23 22.88 -55.85
N ARG A 424 -38.26 23.22 -55.07
CA ARG A 424 -39.52 23.77 -55.61
C ARG A 424 -40.39 24.42 -54.54
#